data_AF-A0A2V2EL42-F1
#
_entry.id   AF-A0A2V2EL42-F1
#
_cell.length_a   1.000
_cell.length_b   1.000
_cell.length_c   1.000
_cell.angle_alpha   90.00
_cell.angle_beta   90.00
_cell.angle_gamma   90.00
#
_symmetry.space_group_name_H-M   'P 1'
#
loop_
_entity.id
_entity.type
_entity.pdbx_description
1 polymer ?
#
loop_
_entity_poly.entity_id
_entity_poly.type
_entity_poly.pdbx_seq_one_letter_code
_entity_poly.pdbx_strand_id
1 'polypeptide(L)'
;MKKEEPKDLLIGGEIAIKQVGVPYGLFYRRTEPGYLLANGIALLECERDSAGRYKGGAGMDGMYLQTGRLYVPVLAEDGNIRAFQEVCPANYLAAAEMSVEGNYNQIDGIINNKPPRPSVLDALNQCREDAAKNRDAPKKPPQGKEAAR
;
A
#
# COMPACT_ATOMS: atom_id res chain seq x y z
N MET A 1 4.30 21.29 23.77
CA MET A 1 3.71 20.24 22.90
C MET A 1 2.31 19.98 23.40
N LYS A 2 1.30 20.36 22.62
CA LYS A 2 -0.10 20.18 23.00
C LYS A 2 -0.41 18.68 22.92
N LYS A 3 -0.90 18.12 24.02
CA LYS A 3 -1.46 16.76 24.04
C LYS A 3 -2.77 16.84 23.27
N GLU A 4 -2.81 16.27 22.08
CA GLU A 4 -4.08 16.04 21.38
C GLU A 4 -4.73 14.83 22.07
N GLU A 5 -5.75 15.11 22.88
CA GLU A 5 -6.69 14.11 23.38
C GLU A 5 -7.38 13.43 22.19
N PRO A 6 -7.44 12.09 22.15
CA PRO A 6 -8.17 11.41 21.10
C PRO A 6 -9.66 11.74 21.23
N LYS A 7 -10.16 12.47 20.23
CA LYS A 7 -11.58 12.78 20.02
C LYS A 7 -12.39 11.49 20.08
N ASP A 8 -13.46 11.55 20.85
CA ASP A 8 -14.43 10.50 21.17
C ASP A 8 -14.55 9.44 20.05
N LEU A 9 -13.93 8.28 20.28
CA LEU A 9 -14.16 7.09 19.47
C LEU A 9 -15.57 6.61 19.77
N LEU A 10 -16.47 6.73 18.80
CA LEU A 10 -17.83 6.25 18.96
C LEU A 10 -17.80 4.73 18.89
N ILE A 11 -18.20 4.09 19.99
CA ILE A 11 -18.29 2.64 20.05
C ILE A 11 -19.65 2.24 19.46
N GLY A 12 -19.62 1.39 18.44
CA GLY A 12 -20.83 0.84 17.81
C GLY A 12 -21.58 -0.13 18.73
N GLY A 13 -22.71 -0.64 18.26
CA GLY A 13 -23.47 -1.67 18.98
C GLY A 13 -22.67 -2.95 19.22
N GLU A 14 -23.03 -3.71 20.25
CA GLU A 14 -22.43 -5.02 20.51
C GLU A 14 -22.80 -6.01 19.39
N ILE A 15 -21.77 -6.67 18.86
CA ILE A 15 -21.87 -7.69 17.82
C ILE A 15 -21.52 -9.02 18.46
N ALA A 16 -22.48 -9.94 18.49
CA ALA A 16 -22.31 -11.27 19.05
C ALA A 16 -21.27 -12.09 18.27
N ILE A 17 -20.54 -12.94 18.99
CA ILE A 17 -19.67 -13.94 18.40
C ILE A 17 -20.53 -15.06 17.84
N LYS A 18 -20.38 -15.34 16.54
CA LYS A 18 -21.03 -16.47 15.88
C LYS A 18 -20.21 -17.75 16.04
N GLN A 19 -18.89 -17.64 15.93
CA GLN A 19 -17.98 -18.78 16.01
C GLN A 19 -16.61 -18.36 16.53
N VAL A 20 -16.01 -19.22 17.35
CA VAL A 20 -14.59 -19.14 17.72
C VAL A 20 -13.77 -19.90 16.67
N GLY A 21 -12.71 -19.25 16.20
CA GLY A 21 -11.90 -19.70 15.08
C GLY A 21 -12.46 -19.25 13.72
N VAL A 22 -11.57 -18.82 12.83
CA VAL A 22 -11.92 -18.32 11.50
C VAL A 22 -11.46 -19.33 10.44
N PRO A 23 -12.39 -19.90 9.63
CA PRO A 23 -12.01 -20.72 8.50
C PRO A 23 -11.20 -19.92 7.47
N TYR A 24 -10.00 -20.40 7.17
CA TYR A 24 -9.03 -19.75 6.29
C TYR A 24 -8.42 -20.78 5.33
N GLY A 25 -8.09 -20.37 4.10
CA GLY A 25 -7.47 -21.20 3.07
C GLY A 25 -8.45 -21.72 2.02
N LEU A 26 -8.13 -21.47 0.74
CA LEU A 26 -8.94 -21.85 -0.42
C LEU A 26 -8.87 -23.36 -0.72
N PHE A 27 -7.65 -23.92 -0.73
CA PHE A 27 -7.41 -25.35 -1.04
C PHE A 27 -7.21 -26.21 0.21
N TYR A 28 -6.58 -25.64 1.24
CA TYR A 28 -6.36 -26.28 2.52
C TYR A 28 -7.03 -25.45 3.61
N ARG A 29 -8.30 -25.78 3.88
CA ARG A 29 -9.06 -25.13 4.94
C ARG A 29 -8.42 -25.46 6.28
N ARG A 30 -7.99 -24.41 6.97
CA ARG A 30 -7.51 -24.45 8.35
C ARG A 30 -8.33 -23.45 9.16
N THR A 31 -8.45 -23.70 10.45
CA THR A 31 -9.10 -22.76 11.36
C THR A 31 -8.01 -21.94 12.02
N GLU A 32 -7.97 -20.65 11.70
CA GLU A 32 -7.07 -19.70 12.37
C GLU A 32 -7.66 -19.25 13.71
N PRO A 33 -6.83 -18.96 14.72
CA PRO A 33 -7.30 -18.41 15.98
C PRO A 33 -7.92 -17.02 15.74
N GLY A 34 -9.11 -16.81 16.30
CA GLY A 34 -9.89 -15.60 16.08
C GLY A 34 -11.37 -15.78 16.34
N TYR A 35 -12.18 -14.86 15.84
CA TYR A 35 -13.63 -14.83 16.01
C TYR A 35 -14.33 -14.48 14.71
N LEU A 36 -15.37 -15.22 14.37
CA LEU A 36 -16.33 -14.83 13.35
C LEU A 36 -17.53 -14.20 14.04
N LEU A 37 -17.84 -12.96 13.69
CA LEU A 37 -18.95 -12.20 14.23
C LEU A 37 -20.26 -12.54 13.52
N ALA A 38 -21.40 -12.27 14.18
CA ALA A 38 -22.74 -12.53 13.63
C ALA A 38 -23.01 -11.79 12.31
N ASN A 39 -22.38 -10.64 12.10
CA ASN A 39 -22.45 -9.86 10.85
C ASN A 39 -21.52 -10.38 9.73
N GLY A 40 -20.80 -11.49 9.96
CA GLY A 40 -19.90 -12.09 8.98
C GLY A 40 -18.48 -11.51 8.96
N ILE A 41 -18.16 -10.57 9.84
CA ILE A 41 -16.80 -10.05 9.98
C ILE A 41 -15.93 -11.08 10.72
N ALA A 42 -14.76 -11.35 10.16
CA ALA A 42 -13.73 -12.16 10.78
C ALA A 42 -12.71 -11.27 11.49
N LEU A 43 -12.34 -11.66 12.71
CA LEU A 43 -11.30 -11.05 13.53
C LEU A 43 -10.23 -12.11 13.78
N LEU A 44 -8.99 -11.88 13.32
CA LEU A 44 -7.88 -12.82 13.51
C LEU A 44 -7.01 -12.38 14.68
N GLU A 45 -6.56 -13.33 15.51
CA GLU A 45 -5.64 -13.02 16.62
C GLU A 45 -4.31 -12.43 16.13
N CYS A 46 -3.82 -12.85 14.96
CA CYS A 46 -2.59 -12.29 14.37
C CYS A 46 -2.75 -10.82 13.91
N GLU A 47 -3.97 -10.33 13.73
CA GLU A 47 -4.29 -8.95 13.36
C GLU A 47 -4.65 -8.08 14.57
N ARG A 48 -4.50 -8.62 15.79
CA ARG A 48 -4.69 -7.87 17.03
C ARG A 48 -3.51 -6.94 17.26
N ASP A 49 -3.80 -5.66 17.46
CA ASP A 49 -2.78 -4.66 17.78
C ASP A 49 -2.33 -4.72 19.26
N SER A 50 -1.28 -3.99 19.60
CA SER A 50 -0.75 -3.92 20.97
C SER A 50 -1.71 -3.27 21.97
N ALA A 51 -2.70 -2.51 21.48
CA ALA A 51 -3.78 -1.95 22.30
C ALA A 51 -4.93 -2.94 22.51
N GLY A 52 -4.84 -4.14 21.91
CA GLY A 52 -5.84 -5.20 22.02
C GLY A 52 -7.03 -5.08 21.07
N ARG A 53 -6.97 -4.18 20.08
CA ARG A 53 -8.00 -4.01 19.05
C ARG A 53 -7.73 -4.95 17.88
N TYR A 54 -8.81 -5.44 17.29
CA TYR A 54 -8.75 -6.35 16.15
C TYR A 54 -9.05 -5.57 14.88
N LYS A 55 -8.26 -5.77 13.82
CA LYS A 55 -8.66 -5.36 12.48
C LYS A 55 -9.70 -6.35 11.95
N GLY A 56 -10.81 -5.84 11.44
CA GLY A 56 -11.84 -6.67 10.83
C GLY A 56 -11.56 -6.97 9.38
N GLY A 57 -11.88 -8.19 8.97
CA GLY A 57 -11.87 -8.61 7.58
C GLY A 57 -13.17 -9.27 7.14
N ALA A 58 -13.44 -9.22 5.84
CA ALA A 58 -14.48 -10.01 5.21
C ALA A 58 -13.89 -11.34 4.76
N GLY A 59 -14.51 -12.45 5.17
CA GLY A 59 -14.10 -13.80 4.82
C GLY A 59 -15.03 -14.43 3.78
N MET A 60 -14.51 -14.88 2.64
CA MET A 60 -15.28 -15.65 1.65
C MET A 60 -14.40 -16.79 1.10
N ASP A 61 -14.91 -18.02 1.11
CA ASP A 61 -14.22 -19.21 0.56
C ASP A 61 -12.76 -19.41 1.03
N GLY A 62 -12.49 -19.05 2.29
CA GLY A 62 -11.16 -19.16 2.88
C GLY A 62 -10.19 -18.02 2.51
N MET A 63 -10.66 -16.99 1.81
CA MET A 63 -9.95 -15.72 1.64
C MET A 63 -10.33 -14.73 2.74
N TYR A 64 -9.40 -13.88 3.15
CA TYR A 64 -9.62 -12.80 4.12
C TYR A 64 -9.20 -11.47 3.51
N LEU A 65 -10.12 -10.51 3.50
CA LEU A 65 -9.88 -9.14 3.01
C LEU A 65 -10.05 -8.15 4.17
N GLN A 66 -8.96 -7.48 4.55
CA GLN A 66 -9.01 -6.48 5.62
C GLN A 66 -9.89 -5.28 5.20
N THR A 67 -10.82 -4.89 6.06
CA THR A 67 -11.81 -3.83 5.79
C THR A 67 -11.39 -2.44 6.29
N GLY A 68 -10.23 -2.34 6.95
CA GLY A 68 -9.78 -1.11 7.61
C GLY A 68 -10.55 -0.75 8.90
N ARG A 69 -11.59 -1.52 9.25
CA ARG A 69 -12.38 -1.32 10.47
C ARG A 69 -11.69 -1.94 11.68
N LEU A 70 -11.86 -1.33 12.84
CA LEU A 70 -11.30 -1.79 14.10
C LEU A 70 -12.42 -2.24 15.04
N TYR A 71 -12.13 -3.26 15.84
CA TYR A 71 -13.07 -3.85 16.79
C TYR A 71 -12.41 -4.02 18.15
N VAL A 72 -13.17 -3.76 19.22
CA VAL A 72 -12.75 -3.97 20.60
C VAL A 72 -13.54 -5.12 21.23
N PRO A 73 -12.89 -5.98 22.04
CA PRO A 73 -13.58 -7.03 22.76
C PRO A 73 -14.44 -6.44 23.88
N VAL A 74 -15.65 -6.96 24.02
CA VAL A 74 -16.51 -6.72 25.18
C VAL A 74 -16.35 -7.92 26.11
N LEU A 75 -15.90 -7.65 27.33
CA LEU A 75 -15.66 -8.68 28.34
C LEU A 75 -16.94 -8.92 29.17
N ALA A 76 -17.20 -10.17 29.51
CA ALA A 76 -18.16 -10.56 30.53
C ALA A 76 -17.54 -10.42 31.94
N GLU A 77 -18.37 -10.62 32.98
CA GLU A 77 -17.95 -10.53 34.39
C GLU A 77 -16.87 -11.55 34.77
N ASP A 78 -16.81 -12.66 34.04
CA ASP A 78 -15.80 -13.73 34.20
C ASP A 78 -14.47 -13.43 33.47
N GLY A 79 -14.38 -12.30 32.77
CA GLY A 79 -13.20 -11.90 31.99
C GLY A 79 -13.12 -12.51 30.59
N ASN A 80 -14.09 -13.34 30.19
CA ASN A 80 -14.14 -13.90 28.85
C ASN A 80 -14.73 -12.91 27.84
N ILE A 81 -14.32 -13.01 26.57
CA ILE A 81 -14.87 -12.17 25.51
C ILE A 81 -16.28 -12.67 25.18
N ARG A 82 -17.31 -11.82 25.38
CA ARG A 82 -18.71 -12.14 25.08
C ARG A 82 -19.17 -11.64 23.70
N ALA A 83 -18.62 -10.51 23.27
CA ALA A 83 -19.03 -9.80 22.06
C ALA A 83 -17.89 -8.88 21.60
N PHE A 84 -18.11 -8.21 20.47
CA PHE A 84 -17.21 -7.18 19.97
C PHE A 84 -17.99 -5.91 19.63
N GLN A 85 -17.33 -4.76 19.70
CA GLN A 85 -17.89 -3.51 19.23
C GLN A 85 -17.01 -2.91 18.15
N GLU A 86 -17.63 -2.38 17.09
CA GLU A 86 -16.91 -1.63 16.06
C GLU A 86 -16.49 -0.27 16.62
N VAL A 87 -15.25 0.11 16.35
CA VAL A 87 -14.71 1.43 16.68
C VAL A 87 -15.02 2.35 15.52
N CYS A 88 -16.09 3.15 15.65
CA CYS A 88 -16.50 4.10 14.63
C CYS A 88 -15.75 5.43 14.82
N PRO A 89 -15.09 5.95 13.78
CA PRO A 89 -14.57 7.31 13.83
C PRO A 89 -15.73 8.30 13.92
N ALA A 90 -15.60 9.33 14.76
CA ALA A 90 -16.60 10.40 14.86
C ALA A 90 -16.90 11.08 13.51
N ASN A 91 -15.95 11.04 12.58
CA ASN A 91 -16.14 11.49 11.20
C ASN A 91 -15.40 10.57 10.21
N TYR A 92 -16.16 9.79 9.43
CA TYR A 92 -15.61 8.89 8.41
C TYR A 92 -14.81 9.61 7.33
N LEU A 93 -15.21 10.83 6.95
CA LEU A 93 -14.51 11.61 5.91
C LEU A 93 -13.12 12.01 6.39
N ALA A 94 -13.02 12.57 7.60
CA ALA A 94 -11.74 12.95 8.18
C ALA A 94 -10.81 11.74 8.40
N ALA A 95 -11.36 10.59 8.81
CA ALA A 95 -10.58 9.36 8.97
C ALA A 95 -10.07 8.82 7.63
N ALA A 96 -10.89 8.88 6.57
CA ALA A 96 -10.48 8.50 5.22
C ALA A 96 -9.38 9.43 4.68
N GLU A 97 -9.52 10.74 4.85
CA GLU A 97 -8.51 11.75 4.47
C GLU A 97 -7.16 11.49 5.15
N MET A 98 -7.15 11.23 6.46
CA MET A 98 -5.92 10.88 7.19
C MET A 98 -5.32 9.53 6.75
N SER A 99 -6.14 8.54 6.38
CA SER A 99 -5.65 7.22 5.96
C SER A 99 -4.98 7.24 4.58
N VAL A 100 -5.31 8.20 3.72
CA VAL A 100 -4.68 8.34 2.39
C VAL A 100 -3.42 9.20 2.43
N GLU A 101 -3.30 10.09 3.42
CA GLU A 101 -2.22 11.08 3.51
C GLU A 101 -0.80 10.45 3.64
N GLY A 102 -0.70 9.24 4.19
CA GLY A 102 0.57 8.53 4.34
C GLY A 102 1.17 7.94 3.06
N ASN A 103 0.41 7.82 1.97
CA ASN A 103 0.87 7.13 0.75
C ASN A 103 1.38 8.08 -0.37
N TYR A 104 1.34 9.40 -0.17
CA TYR A 104 1.76 10.37 -1.20
C TYR A 104 3.28 10.51 -1.35
N ASN A 105 4.06 9.97 -0.41
CA ASN A 105 5.53 10.05 -0.43
C ASN A 105 6.18 9.09 -1.45
N GLN A 106 5.42 8.21 -2.12
CA GLN A 106 5.95 7.27 -3.11
C GLN A 106 6.03 7.84 -4.54
N ILE A 107 5.44 9.01 -4.78
CA ILE A 107 5.45 9.66 -6.11
C ILE A 107 6.67 10.61 -6.26
N ASP A 108 7.53 10.75 -5.24
CA ASP A 108 8.69 11.66 -5.32
C ASP A 108 9.80 11.14 -6.26
N GLY A 109 9.77 9.87 -6.65
CA GLY A 109 10.76 9.26 -7.55
C GLY A 109 10.43 9.37 -9.04
N ILE A 110 9.16 9.62 -9.43
CA ILE A 110 8.75 9.54 -10.84
C ILE A 110 9.15 10.82 -11.61
N ILE A 111 9.13 11.98 -10.95
CA ILE A 111 9.41 13.28 -11.60
C ILE A 111 10.90 13.68 -11.50
N ASN A 112 11.65 13.08 -10.57
CA ASN A 112 13.06 13.41 -10.31
C ASN A 112 14.07 12.42 -10.93
N ASN A 113 13.64 11.34 -11.58
CA ASN A 113 14.54 10.47 -12.34
C ASN A 113 14.82 11.06 -13.74
N LYS A 114 15.43 12.24 -13.80
CA LYS A 114 16.10 12.67 -15.03
C LYS A 114 17.37 11.82 -15.15
N PRO A 115 17.69 11.24 -16.33
CA PRO A 115 18.97 10.58 -16.52
C PRO A 115 20.09 11.52 -16.04
N PRO A 116 21.15 11.00 -15.38
CA PRO A 116 22.25 11.84 -14.92
C PRO A 116 22.73 12.67 -16.10
N ARG A 117 22.58 13.99 -16.00
CA ARG A 117 23.00 14.88 -17.07
C ARG A 117 24.52 14.75 -17.17
N PRO A 118 25.09 14.47 -18.36
CA PRO A 118 26.54 14.52 -18.51
C PRO A 118 26.99 15.92 -18.05
N SER A 119 28.10 15.98 -17.32
CA SER A 119 28.59 17.27 -16.86
C SER A 119 28.90 18.14 -18.08
N VAL A 120 28.76 19.46 -17.94
CA VAL A 120 29.15 20.40 -19.01
C VAL A 120 30.60 20.17 -19.46
N LEU A 121 31.46 19.67 -18.56
CA LEU A 121 32.83 19.30 -18.86
C LEU A 121 32.91 18.09 -19.81
N ASP A 122 32.10 17.06 -19.59
CA ASP A 122 32.06 15.85 -20.44
C ASP A 122 31.55 16.18 -21.85
N ALA A 123 30.54 17.06 -21.95
CA ALA A 123 30.03 17.52 -23.24
C ALA A 123 31.06 18.34 -24.03
N LEU A 124 31.86 19.18 -23.36
CA LEU A 124 32.94 19.95 -23.99
C LEU A 124 34.09 19.05 -24.45
N ASN A 125 34.45 18.04 -23.66
CA ASN A 125 35.49 17.07 -24.03
C ASN A 125 35.05 16.24 -25.25
N GLN A 126 33.80 15.76 -25.26
CA GLN A 126 33.24 15.03 -26.41
C GLN A 126 33.26 15.87 -27.70
N CYS A 127 32.84 17.14 -27.62
CA CYS A 127 32.82 18.03 -28.77
C CYS A 127 34.23 18.33 -29.32
N ARG A 128 35.25 18.33 -28.43
CA ARG A 128 36.66 18.49 -28.81
C ARG A 128 37.22 17.24 -29.49
N GLU A 129 36.84 16.06 -29.04
CA GLU A 129 37.23 14.78 -29.65
C GLU A 129 36.58 14.57 -31.02
N ASP A 130 35.31 14.91 -31.16
CA ASP A 130 34.57 14.79 -32.43
C ASP A 130 35.09 15.78 -33.49
N ALA A 131 35.53 16.97 -33.06
CA ALA A 131 36.20 17.94 -33.92
C ALA A 131 37.61 17.48 -34.36
N ALA A 132 38.30 16.69 -33.54
CA ALA A 132 39.60 16.12 -33.88
C ALA A 132 39.48 14.96 -34.88
N LYS A 133 38.42 14.15 -34.80
CA LYS A 133 38.20 12.99 -35.70
C LYS A 133 37.78 13.37 -37.13
N ASN A 134 37.21 14.56 -37.35
CA ASN A 134 36.66 14.98 -38.65
C ASN A 134 37.66 15.68 -39.60
N ARG A 135 38.96 15.74 -39.27
CA ARG A 135 39.97 16.42 -40.12
C ARG A 135 40.70 15.54 -41.14
N ASP A 136 40.51 14.21 -41.13
CA ASP A 136 41.31 13.27 -41.95
C ASP A 136 40.55 12.57 -43.11
N ALA A 137 39.76 13.29 -43.91
CA ALA A 137 39.28 12.72 -45.17
C ALA A 137 39.12 13.75 -46.31
N PRO A 138 39.97 13.73 -47.36
CA PRO A 138 39.72 14.49 -48.58
C PRO A 138 38.79 13.71 -49.53
N LYS A 139 37.58 14.23 -49.80
CA LYS A 139 36.67 13.68 -50.82
C LYS A 139 37.01 14.24 -52.21
N LYS A 140 37.45 13.39 -53.13
CA LYS A 140 37.53 13.66 -54.59
C LYS A 140 36.16 13.33 -55.25
N PRO A 141 35.73 14.00 -56.36
CA PRO A 141 34.33 14.02 -56.80
C PRO A 141 33.91 12.80 -57.66
N PRO A 142 32.59 12.61 -57.91
CA PRO A 142 32.04 11.36 -58.43
C PRO A 142 32.17 11.22 -59.95
N GLN A 143 32.59 10.05 -60.43
CA GLN A 143 32.54 9.65 -61.84
C GLN A 143 31.23 8.91 -62.12
N GLY A 144 30.44 9.44 -63.06
CA GLY A 144 29.15 8.91 -63.48
C GLY A 144 29.24 7.53 -64.15
N LYS A 145 28.16 6.76 -64.06
CA LYS A 145 27.99 5.53 -64.83
C LYS A 145 26.81 5.67 -65.78
N GLU A 146 27.13 5.53 -67.05
CA GLU A 146 26.28 5.54 -68.24
C GLU A 146 25.39 4.28 -68.28
N ALA A 147 24.16 4.46 -68.73
CA ALA A 147 23.14 3.43 -68.83
C ALA A 147 23.37 2.57 -70.08
N ALA A 148 23.49 1.25 -69.92
CA ALA A 148 23.45 0.31 -71.03
C ALA A 148 22.03 -0.27 -71.16
N ARG A 149 21.45 -0.14 -72.36
CA ARG A 149 20.37 -0.98 -72.87
C ARG A 149 20.95 -2.22 -73.53
#